data_AF-A0A6A5XSW7-F1
#
_entry.id   AF-A0A6A5XSW7-F1
#
_cell.length_a   1.000
_cell.length_b   1.000
_cell.length_c   1.000
_cell.angle_alpha   90.00
_cell.angle_beta   90.00
_cell.angle_gamma   90.00
#
_symmetry.space_group_name_H-M   'P 1'
#
loop_
_entity.id
_entity.type
_entity.pdbx_description
1 polymer ?
#
loop_
_entity_poly.entity_id
_entity_poly.type
_entity_poly.pdbx_seq_one_letter_code
_entity_poly.pdbx_strand_id
1 'polypeptide(L)'
;MATQWPQQATWPSAIHEHASRLSTYLEASLTCIERTNNQPVPADLVNTIIHGTVTSILKVQHIPYLSAISDALRILQAEAKATANENAQTFSNIKNELTNSTEAARQFTIATHQNTNIGEEPRAAAKEAAETGKTVLEITREIQTKGMQNQANEPMTYVQPEARH
;
A
#
# COMPACT_ATOMS: atom_id res chain seq x y z
N MET A 1 9.77 57.73 -6.28
CA MET A 1 8.90 56.68 -6.87
C MET A 1 8.16 56.02 -5.72
N ALA A 2 6.84 55.83 -5.79
CA ALA A 2 6.10 55.14 -4.75
C ALA A 2 6.45 53.64 -4.79
N THR A 3 6.84 53.05 -3.66
CA THR A 3 7.05 51.59 -3.57
C THR A 3 5.72 50.90 -3.86
N GLN A 4 5.72 50.00 -4.84
CA GLN A 4 4.56 49.16 -5.11
C GLN A 4 4.54 48.02 -4.10
N TRP A 5 3.54 48.05 -3.21
CA TRP A 5 3.29 46.98 -2.25
C TRP A 5 2.62 45.79 -2.94
N PRO A 6 2.85 44.56 -2.45
CA PRO A 6 2.14 43.40 -2.97
C PRO A 6 0.64 43.55 -2.75
N GLN A 7 -0.14 43.07 -3.73
CA GLN A 7 -1.60 43.13 -3.70
C GLN A 7 -2.17 42.17 -2.66
N GLN A 8 -3.35 42.48 -2.13
CA GLN A 8 -4.01 41.64 -1.12
C GLN A 8 -4.10 40.17 -1.57
N ALA A 9 -3.57 39.27 -0.75
CA ALA A 9 -3.59 37.84 -1.03
C ALA A 9 -4.91 37.20 -0.62
N THR A 10 -5.43 36.33 -1.50
CA THR A 10 -6.50 35.38 -1.13
C THR A 10 -5.86 34.05 -0.76
N TRP A 11 -6.07 33.64 0.50
CA TRP A 11 -5.43 32.44 1.04
C TRP A 11 -6.13 31.15 0.56
N PRO A 12 -5.39 30.18 0.00
CA PRO A 12 -5.97 28.92 -0.46
C PRO A 12 -6.37 28.01 0.72
N SER A 13 -7.24 27.05 0.45
CA SER A 13 -7.72 26.06 1.43
C SER A 13 -6.66 24.99 1.73
N ALA A 14 -6.00 24.45 0.72
CA ALA A 14 -4.97 23.43 0.85
C ALA A 14 -3.72 23.94 1.58
N ILE A 15 -3.18 23.14 2.51
CA ILE A 15 -2.08 23.60 3.37
C ILE A 15 -0.77 23.83 2.62
N HIS A 16 -0.43 22.95 1.66
CA HIS A 16 0.81 23.05 0.90
C HIS A 16 0.80 24.29 0.00
N GLU A 17 -0.32 24.55 -0.67
CA GLU A 17 -0.51 25.76 -1.46
C GLU A 17 -0.50 27.01 -0.57
N HIS A 18 -1.08 26.93 0.62
CA HIS A 18 -1.11 28.03 1.58
C HIS A 18 0.31 28.38 2.03
N ALA A 19 1.11 27.40 2.43
CA ALA A 19 2.48 27.60 2.85
C ALA A 19 3.34 28.21 1.73
N SER A 20 3.24 27.67 0.51
CA SER A 20 3.99 28.18 -0.65
C SER A 20 3.59 29.63 -0.97
N ARG A 21 2.29 29.92 -1.08
CA ARG A 21 1.81 31.29 -1.37
C ARG A 21 2.14 32.28 -0.27
N LEU A 22 2.03 31.88 1.00
CA LEU A 22 2.41 32.71 2.14
C LEU A 22 3.92 33.02 2.11
N SER A 23 4.77 32.03 1.84
CA SER A 23 6.23 32.23 1.73
C SER A 23 6.57 33.27 0.66
N THR A 24 6.06 33.09 -0.56
CA THR A 24 6.29 34.05 -1.66
C THR A 24 5.76 35.44 -1.32
N TYR A 25 4.61 35.53 -0.67
CA TYR A 25 4.02 36.80 -0.26
C TYR A 25 4.85 37.53 0.80
N LEU A 26 5.37 36.79 1.79
CA LEU A 26 6.23 37.34 2.84
C LEU A 26 7.57 37.80 2.29
N GLU A 27 8.19 37.04 1.39
CA GLU A 27 9.45 37.41 0.73
C GLU A 27 9.31 38.70 -0.08
N ALA A 28 8.23 38.82 -0.87
CA ALA A 28 7.93 40.03 -1.62
C ALA A 28 7.68 41.23 -0.68
N SER A 29 6.92 41.01 0.40
CA SER A 29 6.63 42.05 1.40
C SER A 29 7.91 42.53 2.09
N LEU A 30 8.78 41.61 2.53
CA LEU A 30 10.05 41.91 3.17
C LEU A 30 10.96 42.73 2.25
N THR A 31 11.09 42.31 1.00
CA THR A 31 11.87 43.04 -0.02
C THR A 31 11.34 44.46 -0.21
N CYS A 32 10.02 44.66 -0.23
CA CYS A 32 9.43 46.01 -0.31
C CYS A 32 9.74 46.84 0.95
N ILE A 33 9.64 46.25 2.15
CA ILE A 33 9.94 46.91 3.43
C ILE A 33 11.41 47.39 3.48
N GLU A 34 12.35 46.52 3.10
CA GLU A 34 13.78 46.84 3.08
C GLU A 34 14.09 48.01 2.13
N ARG A 35 13.40 48.07 0.98
CA ARG A 35 13.57 49.14 -0.01
C ARG A 35 12.96 50.47 0.42
N THR A 36 11.99 50.47 1.32
CA THR A 36 11.28 51.68 1.75
C THR A 36 12.03 52.59 2.72
N ASN A 37 13.23 52.20 3.20
CA ASN A 37 14.14 53.03 4.00
C ASN A 37 13.43 53.85 5.11
N ASN A 38 12.69 53.16 5.99
CA ASN A 38 11.89 53.69 7.11
C ASN A 38 10.55 54.37 6.77
N GLN A 39 10.00 54.19 5.57
CA GLN A 39 8.60 54.59 5.34
C GLN A 39 7.61 53.66 6.06
N PRO A 40 6.45 54.18 6.48
CA PRO A 40 5.39 53.38 7.10
C PRO A 40 4.88 52.26 6.17
N VAL A 41 4.65 51.08 6.75
CA VAL A 41 4.05 49.94 6.06
C VAL A 41 2.52 50.07 6.08
N PRO A 42 1.81 49.81 4.97
CA PRO A 42 0.35 49.84 4.95
C PRO A 42 -0.28 48.86 5.96
N ALA A 43 -1.28 49.32 6.71
CA ALA A 43 -1.97 48.51 7.70
C ALA A 43 -2.65 47.27 7.09
N ASP A 44 -3.23 47.40 5.89
CA ASP A 44 -3.88 46.28 5.18
C ASP A 44 -2.88 45.17 4.81
N LEU A 45 -1.64 45.55 4.49
CA LEU A 45 -0.57 44.60 4.21
C LEU A 45 -0.20 43.82 5.48
N VAL A 46 -0.01 44.53 6.59
CA VAL A 46 0.27 43.92 7.90
C VAL A 46 -0.87 42.98 8.32
N ASN A 47 -2.12 43.40 8.13
CA ASN A 47 -3.30 42.60 8.44
C ASN A 47 -3.33 41.31 7.61
N THR A 48 -3.07 41.41 6.30
CA THR A 48 -3.00 40.25 5.39
C THR A 48 -1.92 39.27 5.83
N ILE A 49 -0.72 39.75 6.17
CA ILE A 49 0.41 38.94 6.66
C ILE A 49 0.03 38.19 7.95
N ILE A 50 -0.55 38.89 8.92
CA ILE A 50 -0.95 38.31 10.20
C ILE A 50 -2.02 37.24 9.99
N HIS A 51 -3.08 37.55 9.24
CA HIS A 51 -4.16 36.62 8.96
C HIS A 51 -3.66 35.36 8.22
N GLY A 52 -2.82 35.53 7.20
CA GLY A 52 -2.23 34.41 6.47
C GLY A 52 -1.41 33.52 7.38
N THR A 53 -0.53 34.12 8.19
CA THR A 53 0.35 33.39 9.10
C THR A 53 -0.43 32.62 10.17
N VAL A 54 -1.37 33.28 10.85
CA VAL A 54 -2.22 32.63 11.87
C VAL A 54 -3.03 31.49 11.26
N THR A 55 -3.64 31.71 10.09
CA THR A 55 -4.41 30.68 9.39
C THR A 55 -3.54 29.48 9.02
N SER A 56 -2.31 29.71 8.54
CA SER A 56 -1.36 28.65 8.22
C SER A 56 -0.99 27.82 9.47
N ILE A 57 -0.69 28.48 10.59
CA ILE A 57 -0.36 27.81 11.87
C ILE A 57 -1.53 26.94 12.34
N LEU A 58 -2.75 27.48 12.35
CA LEU A 58 -3.93 26.72 12.75
C LEU A 58 -4.13 25.48 11.87
N LYS A 59 -3.95 25.61 10.55
CA LYS A 59 -4.02 24.46 9.64
C LYS A 59 -2.99 23.39 9.97
N VAL A 60 -1.74 23.78 10.27
CA VAL A 60 -0.70 22.82 10.68
C VAL A 60 -1.06 22.13 11.99
N GLN A 61 -1.59 22.88 12.97
CA GLN A 61 -2.00 22.33 14.26
C GLN A 61 -3.19 21.36 14.15
N HIS A 62 -4.07 21.57 13.18
CA HIS A 62 -5.24 20.71 12.94
C HIS A 62 -4.96 19.53 12.01
N ILE A 63 -3.73 19.36 11.50
CA ILE A 63 -3.36 18.12 10.81
C ILE A 63 -3.28 17.00 11.85
N PRO A 64 -4.00 15.88 11.66
CA PRO A 64 -3.84 14.72 12.53
C PRO A 64 -2.35 14.34 12.57
N TYR A 65 -1.80 14.26 13.78
CA TYR A 65 -0.38 14.04 14.04
C TYR A 65 0.18 12.99 13.07
N LEU A 66 1.08 13.41 12.18
CA LEU A 66 1.74 12.51 11.22
C LEU A 66 2.44 11.34 11.92
N SER A 67 2.84 11.52 13.18
CA SER A 67 3.35 10.43 14.02
C SER A 67 2.30 9.35 14.27
N ALA A 68 1.06 9.70 14.56
CA ALA A 68 -0.02 8.72 14.75
C ALA A 68 -0.33 7.95 13.47
N ILE A 69 -0.29 8.62 12.31
CA ILE A 69 -0.46 7.97 11.00
C ILE A 69 0.73 7.05 10.71
N SER A 70 1.95 7.51 10.94
CA SER A 70 3.17 6.72 10.78
C SER A 70 3.16 5.49 11.70
N ASP A 71 2.72 5.64 12.95
CA ASP A 71 2.61 4.55 13.91
C ASP A 71 1.54 3.54 13.48
N ALA A 72 0.38 4.00 13.04
CA ALA A 72 -0.67 3.14 12.50
C ALA A 72 -0.18 2.36 11.26
N LEU A 73 0.54 3.02 10.35
CA LEU A 73 1.15 2.36 9.18
C LEU A 73 2.19 1.32 9.59
N ARG A 74 3.02 1.63 10.60
CA ARG A 74 4.02 0.69 11.12
C ARG A 74 3.36 -0.53 11.77
N ILE A 75 2.29 -0.34 12.53
CA ILE A 75 1.51 -1.43 13.14
C ILE A 75 0.90 -2.30 12.05
N LEU A 76 0.23 -1.69 11.08
CA LEU A 76 -0.40 -2.39 9.97
C LEU A 76 0.62 -3.18 9.15
N GLN A 77 1.80 -2.63 8.92
CA GLN A 77 2.90 -3.35 8.24
C GLN A 77 3.38 -4.55 9.05
N ALA A 78 3.51 -4.40 10.38
CA ALA A 78 3.93 -5.50 11.26
C ALA A 78 2.88 -6.63 11.29
N GLU A 79 1.60 -6.29 11.39
CA GLU A 79 0.49 -7.24 11.36
C GLU A 79 0.43 -7.97 10.01
N ALA A 80 0.49 -7.23 8.89
CA ALA A 80 0.50 -7.83 7.55
C ALA A 80 1.67 -8.80 7.37
N LYS A 81 2.85 -8.48 7.90
CA LYS A 81 4.02 -9.37 7.86
C LYS A 81 3.83 -10.62 8.72
N ALA A 82 3.24 -10.48 9.91
CA ALA A 82 2.93 -11.62 10.77
C ALA A 82 1.94 -12.58 10.10
N THR A 83 0.83 -12.06 9.57
CA THR A 83 -0.16 -12.85 8.84
C THR A 83 0.43 -13.53 7.61
N ALA A 84 1.28 -12.84 6.85
CA ALA A 84 1.97 -13.45 5.70
C ALA A 84 2.86 -14.63 6.12
N ASN A 85 3.57 -14.50 7.25
CA ASN A 85 4.44 -15.56 7.77
C ASN A 85 3.65 -16.76 8.32
N GLU A 86 2.55 -16.49 9.05
CA GLU A 86 1.62 -17.52 9.53
C GLU A 86 1.00 -18.31 8.37
N ASN A 87 0.57 -17.60 7.32
CA ASN A 87 0.05 -18.24 6.11
C ASN A 87 1.12 -19.09 5.42
N ALA A 88 2.34 -18.57 5.23
CA ALA A 88 3.45 -19.32 4.64
C ALA A 88 3.77 -20.60 5.43
N GLN A 89 3.76 -20.52 6.75
CA GLN A 89 3.98 -21.68 7.62
C GLN A 89 2.83 -22.70 7.50
N THR A 90 1.59 -22.22 7.49
CA THR A 90 0.39 -23.07 7.33
C THR A 90 0.42 -23.80 5.99
N PHE A 91 0.78 -23.12 4.90
CA PHE A 91 0.95 -23.74 3.59
C PHE A 91 2.07 -24.80 3.57
N SER A 92 3.19 -24.52 4.24
CA SER A 92 4.29 -25.49 4.38
C SER A 92 3.83 -26.76 5.11
N ASN A 93 3.08 -26.61 6.20
CA ASN A 93 2.53 -27.73 6.97
C ASN A 93 1.55 -28.56 6.12
N ILE A 94 0.60 -27.90 5.43
CA ILE A 94 -0.37 -28.57 4.54
C ILE A 94 0.37 -29.36 3.45
N LYS A 95 1.41 -28.78 2.85
CA LYS A 95 2.21 -29.45 1.83
C LYS A 95 2.89 -30.71 2.37
N ASN A 96 3.46 -30.64 3.57
CA ASN A 96 4.13 -31.77 4.21
C ASN A 96 3.13 -32.88 4.56
N GLU A 97 1.98 -32.52 5.15
CA GLU A 97 0.90 -33.48 5.45
C GLU A 97 0.37 -34.17 4.19
N LEU A 98 0.16 -33.41 3.11
CA LEU A 98 -0.25 -33.95 1.82
C LEU A 98 0.77 -34.93 1.23
N THR A 99 2.06 -34.60 1.35
CA THR A 99 3.15 -35.48 0.89
C THR A 99 3.16 -36.78 1.68
N ASN A 100 3.01 -36.71 3.00
CA ASN A 100 2.93 -37.89 3.87
C ASN A 100 1.70 -38.75 3.56
N SER A 101 0.53 -38.13 3.34
CA SER A 101 -0.70 -38.84 2.97
C SER A 101 -0.56 -39.54 1.62
N THR A 102 0.05 -38.87 0.64
CA THR A 102 0.34 -39.44 -0.68
C THR A 102 1.25 -40.66 -0.59
N GLU A 103 2.32 -40.57 0.22
CA GLU A 103 3.23 -41.70 0.42
C GLU A 103 2.54 -42.86 1.15
N ALA A 104 1.71 -42.58 2.16
CA ALA A 104 0.91 -43.60 2.83
C ALA A 104 -0.05 -44.31 1.87
N ALA A 105 -0.75 -43.57 1.00
CA ALA A 105 -1.62 -44.14 -0.03
C ALA A 105 -0.83 -45.00 -1.04
N ARG A 106 0.38 -44.57 -1.41
CA ARG A 106 1.27 -45.32 -2.29
C ARG A 106 1.71 -46.64 -1.65
N GLN A 107 2.13 -46.61 -0.39
CA GLN A 107 2.51 -47.81 0.36
C GLN A 107 1.32 -48.77 0.52
N PHE A 108 0.14 -48.26 0.82
CA PHE A 108 -1.08 -49.04 0.91
C PHE A 108 -1.43 -49.73 -0.43
N THR A 109 -1.26 -49.02 -1.54
CA THR A 109 -1.47 -49.55 -2.89
C THR A 109 -0.47 -50.67 -3.23
N ILE A 110 0.80 -50.49 -2.86
CA ILE A 110 1.84 -51.52 -3.03
C ILE A 110 1.50 -52.75 -2.19
N ALA A 111 1.10 -52.57 -0.93
CA ALA A 111 0.73 -53.65 -0.04
C ALA A 111 -0.50 -54.44 -0.55
N THR A 112 -1.51 -53.77 -1.10
CA THR A 112 -2.68 -54.45 -1.72
C THR A 112 -2.32 -55.17 -3.02
N HIS A 113 -1.41 -54.63 -3.84
CA HIS A 113 -0.92 -55.31 -5.03
C HIS A 113 -0.04 -56.53 -4.73
N GLN A 114 0.73 -56.51 -3.64
CA GLN A 114 1.52 -57.65 -3.17
C GLN A 114 0.66 -58.69 -2.42
N ASN A 115 -0.46 -58.26 -1.85
CA ASN A 115 -1.40 -59.10 -1.12
C ASN A 115 -2.61 -59.44 -2.00
N THR A 116 -2.38 -60.13 -3.12
CA THR A 116 -3.39 -60.66 -4.05
C THR A 116 -4.23 -61.79 -3.42
N ASN A 117 -4.93 -61.50 -2.32
CA ASN A 117 -5.95 -62.38 -1.77
C ASN A 117 -7.09 -61.69 -0.98
N ILE A 118 -7.33 -60.38 -1.13
CA ILE A 118 -8.43 -59.69 -0.40
C ILE A 118 -9.34 -58.92 -1.37
N GLY A 119 -10.66 -59.05 -1.15
CA GLY A 119 -11.77 -58.78 -2.08
C GLY A 119 -12.02 -57.33 -2.53
N GLU A 120 -13.15 -57.11 -3.23
CA GLU A 120 -13.43 -55.93 -4.07
C GLU A 120 -13.56 -54.57 -3.35
N GLU A 121 -13.89 -54.55 -2.05
CA GLU A 121 -14.10 -53.31 -1.26
C GLU A 121 -12.85 -52.41 -1.11
N PRO A 122 -11.68 -52.90 -0.66
CA PRO A 122 -10.45 -52.08 -0.58
C PRO A 122 -9.96 -51.58 -1.93
N ARG A 123 -10.35 -52.23 -3.05
CA ARG A 123 -10.03 -51.77 -4.42
C ARG A 123 -10.86 -50.55 -4.82
N ALA A 124 -12.12 -50.47 -4.39
CA ALA A 124 -12.96 -49.31 -4.61
C ALA A 124 -12.43 -48.09 -3.83
N ALA A 125 -12.08 -48.27 -2.56
CA ALA A 125 -11.49 -47.22 -1.73
C ALA A 125 -10.14 -46.71 -2.27
N ALA A 126 -9.28 -47.60 -2.79
CA ALA A 126 -8.02 -47.19 -3.41
C ALA A 126 -8.24 -46.37 -4.70
N LYS A 127 -9.26 -46.71 -5.49
CA LYS A 127 -9.62 -45.96 -6.70
C LYS A 127 -10.17 -44.57 -6.35
N GLU A 128 -11.02 -44.48 -5.33
CA GLU A 128 -11.57 -43.21 -4.85
C GLU A 128 -10.49 -42.30 -4.24
N ALA A 129 -9.53 -42.87 -3.50
CA ALA A 129 -8.37 -42.14 -3.01
C ALA A 129 -7.47 -41.60 -4.14
N ALA A 130 -7.26 -42.39 -5.20
CA ALA A 130 -6.50 -41.95 -6.38
C ALA A 130 -7.21 -40.85 -7.18
N GLU A 131 -8.54 -40.95 -7.31
CA GLU A 131 -9.36 -39.91 -7.94
C GLU A 131 -9.35 -38.62 -7.11
N THR A 132 -9.50 -38.72 -5.79
CA THR A 132 -9.39 -37.58 -4.87
C THR A 132 -8.00 -36.92 -4.96
N GLY A 133 -6.93 -37.72 -5.02
CA GLY A 133 -5.56 -37.23 -5.20
C GLY A 133 -5.36 -36.46 -6.51
N LYS A 134 -5.98 -36.91 -7.61
CA LYS A 134 -5.98 -36.17 -8.89
C LYS A 134 -6.73 -34.84 -8.77
N THR A 135 -7.90 -34.84 -8.17
CA THR A 135 -8.71 -33.61 -8.01
C THR A 135 -7.97 -32.58 -7.16
N VAL A 136 -7.30 -33.00 -6.08
CA VAL A 136 -6.49 -32.11 -5.24
C VAL A 136 -5.27 -31.56 -5.98
N LEU A 137 -4.62 -32.36 -6.82
CA LEU A 137 -3.53 -31.88 -7.70
C LEU A 137 -4.02 -30.85 -8.72
N GLU A 138 -5.19 -31.05 -9.32
CA GLU A 138 -5.79 -30.09 -10.27
C GLU A 138 -6.11 -28.77 -9.58
N ILE A 139 -6.71 -28.80 -8.38
CA ILE A 139 -7.00 -27.61 -7.57
C ILE A 139 -5.69 -26.89 -7.19
N THR A 140 -4.65 -27.64 -6.79
CA THR A 140 -3.34 -27.06 -6.46
C THR A 140 -2.70 -26.38 -7.67
N ARG A 141 -2.82 -26.99 -8.85
CA ARG A 141 -2.36 -26.42 -10.11
C ARG A 141 -3.12 -25.15 -10.46
N GLU A 142 -4.45 -25.15 -10.30
CA GLU A 142 -5.29 -23.97 -10.50
C GLU A 142 -4.96 -22.81 -9.56
N ILE A 143 -4.65 -23.11 -8.29
CA ILE A 143 -4.25 -22.09 -7.31
C ILE A 143 -2.90 -21.47 -7.72
N GLN A 144 -1.95 -22.26 -8.20
CA GLN A 144 -0.67 -21.75 -8.70
C GLN A 144 -0.84 -20.90 -9.96
N THR A 145 -1.64 -21.34 -10.94
CA THR A 145 -1.89 -20.54 -12.15
C THR A 145 -2.67 -19.26 -11.83
N LYS A 146 -3.69 -19.31 -10.98
CA LYS A 146 -4.42 -18.10 -10.54
C LYS A 146 -3.53 -17.16 -9.71
N GLY A 147 -2.66 -17.70 -8.86
CA GLY A 147 -1.68 -16.91 -8.11
C GLY A 147 -0.66 -16.20 -9.01
N MET A 148 -0.19 -16.87 -10.06
CA MET A 148 0.68 -16.27 -11.08
C MET A 148 -0.05 -15.25 -11.96
N GLN A 149 -1.31 -15.51 -12.29
CA GLN A 149 -2.13 -14.60 -13.10
C GLN A 149 -2.47 -13.31 -12.34
N ASN A 150 -2.64 -13.38 -11.01
CA ASN A 150 -2.81 -12.20 -10.16
C ASN A 150 -1.51 -11.38 -10.02
N GLN A 151 -0.32 -12.01 -10.09
CA GLN A 151 0.97 -11.28 -10.18
C GLN A 151 1.22 -10.67 -11.57
N ALA A 152 0.68 -11.26 -12.64
CA ALA A 152 0.80 -10.72 -14.00
C ALA A 152 -0.22 -9.62 -14.32
N ASN A 153 -1.31 -9.52 -13.55
CA ASN A 153 -2.40 -8.53 -13.73
C ASN A 153 -2.29 -7.31 -12.79
N GLU A 154 -1.19 -7.13 -12.04
CA GLU A 154 -0.91 -5.79 -11.51
C GLU A 154 -0.73 -4.84 -12.71
N PRO A 155 -1.47 -3.72 -12.78
CA PRO A 155 -1.44 -2.85 -13.94
C PRO A 155 -0.03 -2.31 -14.15
N MET A 156 0.61 -2.75 -15.23
CA MET A 156 1.82 -2.17 -15.77
C MET A 156 1.46 -0.73 -16.18
N THR A 157 1.73 0.22 -15.28
CA THR A 157 1.53 1.66 -15.52
C THR A 157 2.44 2.06 -16.68
N TYR A 158 1.87 2.08 -17.88
CA TYR A 158 2.56 2.47 -19.11
C TYR A 158 2.73 3.99 -19.09
N VAL A 159 3.92 4.46 -18.72
CA VAL A 159 4.32 5.86 -18.92
C VAL A 159 4.71 6.01 -20.40
N GLN A 160 3.84 6.60 -21.21
CA GLN A 160 4.21 7.02 -22.58
C GLN A 160 5.11 8.27 -22.51
N PRO A 161 6.23 8.30 -23.24
CA PRO A 161 7.00 9.52 -23.45
C PRO A 161 6.32 10.36 -24.54
N GLU A 162 5.84 11.55 -24.19
CA GLU A 162 5.32 12.52 -25.15
C GLU A 162 6.44 12.97 -26.10
N ALA A 163 6.20 12.77 -27.40
CA ALA A 163 7.06 13.20 -28.49
C ALA A 163 6.96 14.73 -28.67
N ARG A 164 8.12 15.38 -28.70
CA ARG A 164 8.28 16.78 -29.13
C ARG A 164 7.94 16.91 -30.62
N HIS A 165 7.12 17.90 -30.96
CA HIS A 165 7.12 18.59 -32.24
C HIS A 165 6.85 20.07 -32.04
#